data_AF-A0AA37SDT3-F1
#
_entry.id   AF-A0AA37SDT3-F1
#
_cell.length_a   1.000
_cell.length_b   1.000
_cell.length_c   1.000
_cell.angle_alpha   90.00
_cell.angle_beta   90.00
_cell.angle_gamma   90.00
#
_symmetry.space_group_name_H-M   'P 1'
#
loop_
_entity.id
_entity.type
_entity.pdbx_description
1 polymer ?
#
loop_
_entity_poly.entity_id
_entity_poly.type
_entity_poly.pdbx_seq_one_letter_code
_entity_poly.pdbx_strand_id
1 'polypeptide(L)' 'MTDQNKNLDFEASLTELEQLVQSLENDNLSLDKSLATFEQGIKLSRTCQQALDQAEQKVSILLGETEQPFDNSTLNDE' A
#
# COMPACT_ATOMS: atom_id res chain seq x y z
N MET A 1 13.34 -4.30 -18.53
CA MET A 1 14.04 -3.70 -17.36
C MET A 1 13.09 -2.96 -16.40
N THR A 2 11.76 -3.06 -16.56
CA THR A 2 10.78 -2.20 -15.85
C THR A 2 10.09 -2.85 -14.63
N ASP A 3 10.11 -4.18 -14.49
CA ASP A 3 9.39 -4.88 -13.40
C ASP A 3 10.16 -4.98 -12.09
N GLN A 4 11.50 -5.04 -12.15
CA GLN A 4 12.34 -5.14 -10.95
C GLN A 4 12.27 -3.88 -10.09
N ASN A 5 12.10 -2.70 -10.70
CA ASN A 5 12.06 -1.43 -9.98
C ASN A 5 10.74 -1.26 -9.20
N LYS A 6 9.60 -1.66 -9.79
CA LYS A 6 8.30 -1.61 -9.10
C LYS A 6 8.22 -2.59 -7.93
N ASN A 7 8.88 -3.75 -8.04
CA ASN A 7 8.93 -4.72 -6.95
C ASN A 7 9.78 -4.20 -5.78
N LEU A 8 10.92 -3.59 -6.09
CA LEU A 8 11.74 -2.87 -5.08
C LEU A 8 10.95 -1.74 -4.41
N ASP A 9 10.17 -0.97 -5.16
CA ASP A 9 9.32 0.09 -4.60
C ASP A 9 8.20 -0.46 -3.69
N PHE A 10 7.62 -1.63 -4.02
CA PHE A 10 6.61 -2.29 -3.19
C PHE A 10 7.19 -2.80 -1.87
N GLU A 11 8.26 -3.60 -1.93
CA GLU A 11 8.92 -4.16 -0.74
C GLU A 11 9.43 -3.06 0.20
N ALA A 12 9.98 -1.98 -0.37
CA ALA A 12 10.40 -0.80 0.41
C ALA A 12 9.21 -0.10 1.07
N SER A 13 8.11 0.12 0.33
CA SER A 13 6.91 0.77 0.86
C SER A 13 6.25 -0.07 1.96
N LEU A 14 6.23 -1.39 1.80
CA LEU A 14 5.71 -2.33 2.80
C LEU A 14 6.56 -2.30 4.08
N THR A 15 7.90 -2.35 3.92
CA THR A 15 8.84 -2.25 5.05
C THR A 15 8.65 -0.94 5.82
N GLU A 16 8.50 0.18 5.11
CA GLU A 16 8.27 1.49 5.75
C GLU A 16 6.92 1.52 6.48
N LEU A 17 5.88 0.93 5.92
CA LEU A 17 4.56 0.82 6.55
C LEU A 17 4.64 0.02 7.86
N GLU A 18 5.32 -1.12 7.87
CA GLU A 18 5.53 -1.94 9.08
C GLU A 18 6.25 -1.14 10.18
N GLN A 19 7.27 -0.36 9.80
CA GLN A 19 8.01 0.49 10.75
C GLN A 19 7.14 1.62 11.32
N LEU A 20 6.25 2.21 10.50
CA LEU A 20 5.31 3.24 10.97
C LEU A 20 4.27 2.64 11.92
N VAL A 21 3.74 1.45 11.62
CA VAL A 21 2.81 0.74 12.52
C VAL A 21 3.49 0.46 13.86
N GLN A 22 4.72 -0.07 13.84
CA GLN A 22 5.48 -0.31 15.06
C GLN A 22 5.76 0.99 15.84
N SER A 23 5.90 2.12 15.14
CA SER A 23 6.07 3.43 15.76
C SER A 23 4.78 3.95 16.40
N LEU A 24 3.62 3.65 15.82
CA LEU A 24 2.29 3.99 16.36
C LEU A 24 1.95 3.19 17.62
N GLU A 25 2.49 1.98 17.76
CA GLU A 25 2.35 1.16 18.96
C GLU A 25 3.17 1.69 20.16
N ASN A 26 3.98 2.71 19.96
CA ASN A 26 4.78 3.31 21.02
C ASN A 26 3.98 4.38 21.79
N ASP A 27 3.70 4.12 23.07
CA ASP A 27 2.93 5.00 23.95
C ASP A 27 3.53 6.41 24.16
N ASN A 28 4.78 6.65 23.74
CA ASN A 28 5.45 7.95 23.85
C ASN A 28 5.29 8.85 22.62
N LEU A 29 4.48 8.46 21.63
CA LEU A 29 4.25 9.26 20.43
C LEU A 29 3.29 10.42 20.74
N SER A 30 3.72 11.66 20.47
CA SER A 30 2.87 12.83 20.63
C SER A 30 1.76 12.83 19.58
N LEU A 31 0.59 13.41 19.89
CA LEU A 31 -0.57 13.45 18.99
C LEU A 31 -0.22 13.93 17.57
N ASP A 32 0.54 15.02 17.44
CA ASP A 32 0.97 15.54 16.13
C ASP A 32 1.84 14.55 15.35
N LYS A 33 2.69 13.79 16.05
CA LYS A 33 3.52 12.75 15.43
C LYS A 33 2.66 11.56 15.04
N SER A 34 1.72 11.14 15.88
CA SER A 34 0.78 10.06 15.57
C SER A 34 -0.05 10.38 14.33
N LEU A 35 -0.53 11.62 14.18
CA LEU A 35 -1.25 12.07 12.99
C LEU A 35 -0.36 12.06 11.75
N ALA A 36 0.87 12.56 11.84
CA ALA A 36 1.81 12.55 10.71
C ALA A 36 2.19 11.12 10.28
N THR A 37 2.46 10.24 11.25
CA THR A 37 2.76 8.82 11.02
C THR A 37 1.57 8.10 10.40
N PHE A 38 0.35 8.39 10.86
CA PHE A 38 -0.88 7.85 10.26
C PHE A 38 -1.08 8.30 8.81
N GLU A 39 -0.91 9.60 8.51
CA GLU A 39 -0.99 10.09 7.13
C GLU A 39 0.04 9.44 6.20
N GLN A 40 1.26 9.23 6.68
CA GLN A 40 2.29 8.49 5.93
C GLN A 40 1.87 7.03 5.73
N GLY A 41 1.34 6.36 6.75
CA GLY A 41 0.85 4.99 6.65
C GLY A 41 -0.25 4.83 5.60
N ILE A 42 -1.20 5.77 5.54
CA ILE A 42 -2.25 5.78 4.51
C ILE A 42 -1.66 5.93 3.10
N LYS A 43 -0.66 6.80 2.92
CA LYS A 43 -0.01 6.97 1.62
C LYS A 43 0.70 5.69 1.17
N LEU A 44 1.47 5.07 2.06
CA LEU A 44 2.21 3.83 1.77
C LEU A 44 1.26 2.68 1.48
N SER A 45 0.19 2.53 2.27
CA SER A 45 -0.86 1.53 2.02
C SER A 45 -1.48 1.67 0.63
N ARG A 46 -1.78 2.90 0.19
CA ARG A 46 -2.28 3.16 -1.17
C ARG A 46 -1.26 2.80 -2.24
N THR A 47 0.01 3.11 -2.04
CA THR A 47 1.09 2.73 -2.96
C THR A 47 1.18 1.22 -3.09
N CYS A 48 1.14 0.49 -1.97
CA CYS A 48 1.15 -0.97 -1.96
C CYS A 48 -0.04 -1.55 -2.72
N GLN A 49 -1.25 -1.03 -2.47
CA GLN A 49 -2.45 -1.47 -3.20
C GLN A 49 -2.31 -1.26 -4.70
N GLN A 50 -1.87 -0.07 -5.13
CA GLN A 50 -1.67 0.23 -6.56
C GLN A 50 -0.63 -0.68 -7.22
N ALA A 51 0.42 -1.08 -6.49
CA ALA A 51 1.41 -2.01 -7.00
C ALA A 51 0.82 -3.43 -7.16
N LEU A 52 -0.01 -3.87 -6.21
CA LEU A 52 -0.72 -5.14 -6.29
C LEU A 52 -1.73 -5.14 -7.45
N ASP A 53 -2.53 -4.08 -7.60
CA ASP A 53 -3.51 -3.96 -8.69
C ASP A 53 -2.82 -4.04 -10.06
N GLN A 54 -1.66 -3.41 -10.21
CA GLN A 54 -0.87 -3.49 -11.44
C GLN A 54 -0.30 -4.88 -11.69
N ALA A 55 0.12 -5.58 -10.65
CA ALA A 55 0.61 -6.95 -10.75
C ALA A 55 -0.52 -7.90 -11.15
N GLU A 56 -1.69 -7.77 -10.51
CA GLU A 56 -2.89 -8.54 -10.81
C GLU A 56 -3.37 -8.29 -12.23
N GLN A 57 -3.47 -7.02 -12.66
CA GLN A 57 -3.84 -6.68 -14.03
C GLN A 57 -2.88 -7.31 -15.05
N LYS A 58 -1.58 -7.30 -14.76
CA LYS A 58 -0.58 -7.92 -15.64
C LYS A 58 -0.75 -9.44 -15.70
N VAL A 59 -1.07 -10.09 -14.58
CA VAL A 59 -1.35 -11.53 -14.51
C VAL A 59 -2.63 -11.86 -15.28
N SER A 60 -3.70 -11.09 -15.10
CA SER A 60 -4.98 -11.24 -15.80
C SER A 60 -4.82 -11.13 -17.32
N ILE A 61 -4.04 -10.14 -17.80
CA ILE A 61 -3.70 -10.00 -19.23
C ILE A 61 -2.95 -11.24 -19.76
N LEU A 62 -2.04 -11.82 -18.97
CA LEU A 62 -1.27 -13.01 -19.36
C LEU A 62 -2.14 -14.27 -19.39
N LEU A 63 -3.13 -14.37 -18.50
CA LEU A 63 -4.11 -15.45 -18.45
C LEU A 63 -5.23 -15.31 -19.49
N GLY A 64 -5.38 -14.12 -20.08
CA GLY A 64 -6.47 -13.81 -21.01
C GLY A 64 -7.82 -13.62 -20.32
N GLU A 65 -7.80 -13.39 -19.01
CA GLU A 65 -8.98 -13.10 -18.19
C GLU A 65 -9.17 -11.57 -18.12
N THR A 66 -10.40 -11.11 -17.96
CA THR A 66 -10.70 -9.68 -17.77
C THR A 66 -11.39 -9.54 -16.43
N GLU A 67 -10.63 -9.31 -15.37
CA GLU A 67 -11.20 -9.04 -14.05
C GLU A 67 -11.36 -7.53 -13.82
N GLN A 68 -12.45 -7.17 -13.14
CA GLN A 68 -12.75 -5.79 -12.73
C GLN A 68 -11.81 -5.40 -11.59
N PRO A 69 -11.23 -4.19 -11.59
CA PRO A 69 -10.36 -3.73 -10.50
C PRO A 69 -11.07 -3.81 -9.14
N PHE A 70 -10.37 -4.24 -8.11
CA PHE A 70 -10.87 -4.19 -6.73
C PHE A 70 -10.95 -2.72 -6.27
N ASP A 71 -12.16 -2.18 -6.22
CA ASP A 71 -12.40 -0.78 -5.87
C ASP A 71 -12.42 -0.59 -4.34
N ASN A 72 -11.32 -0.08 -3.80
CA ASN A 72 -11.19 0.23 -2.37
C ASN A 72 -12.03 1.46 -1.95
N SER A 73 -12.68 2.18 -2.87
CA SER A 73 -13.59 3.28 -2.50
C SER A 73 -14.88 2.79 -1.81
N THR A 74 -15.21 1.49 -1.90
CA THR A 74 -16.37 0.89 -1.23
C THR A 74 -16.13 0.53 0.24
N LEU A 75 -14.89 0.61 0.75
CA LEU A 75 -14.58 0.30 2.16
C LEU A 75 -14.75 1.51 3.09
N ASN A 76 -15.13 2.68 2.55
CA ASN A 76 -15.35 3.90 3.31
C ASN A 76 -16.82 4.14 3.70
N ASP A 77 -17.72 3.21 3.38
CA ASP A 77 -19.14 3.22 3.74
C ASP A 77 -19.44 2.13 4.78
N GLU A 78 -19.02 2.32 6.04
CA GLU A 78 -19.70 1.84 7.27
C GLU A 78 -19.08 2.43 8.55
#